data_AF-A0A2N1TLG1-F1
#
_entry.id   AF-A0A2N1TLG1-F1
#
_cell.length_a   1.000
_cell.length_b   1.000
_cell.length_c   1.000
_cell.angle_alpha   90.00
_cell.angle_beta   90.00
_cell.angle_gamma   90.00
#
_symmetry.space_group_name_H-M   'P 1'
#
loop_
_entity.id
_entity.type
_entity.pdbx_description
1 polymer ?
#
loop_
_entity_poly.entity_id
_entity_poly.type
_entity_poly.pdbx_seq_one_letter_code
_entity_poly.pdbx_strand_id
1 'polypeptide(L)'
;MEDNELKLAESVLDAGHPPLRFPSRLEKEYIRYHAENRLIISPLLLFSGLAVFILFVILDFLVFPFSSAVLAWIIRGVTSVIVISVIFLYRFVLKRHMGHVIIAGSMIFVNAAVVCIDVLGVNSAGYVLAPGSLFVIIGVCTLIRFPFWVSLRVIGIMVLTQMAGLIFFTGLGVIDLLYNLFFFGFIIIMLLFLNYSVDMDSRKIFLLNIFRKKYEKSGLKNDDRENYARTLYEYMCEEKPFLDPELRIDDVAAALQVKRHYLSQIISEKYGMNFYSYINGFRVEEAKKLMSRSDEDINLLGIAFETGFNSKSTFNRTFKSLTGMTPSEFRKISR
;
A
#
# COMPACT_ATOMS: atom_id res chain seq x y z
N MET A 1 4.90 -18.25 8.69
CA MET A 1 3.53 -17.88 8.33
C MET A 1 2.71 -19.14 8.38
N GLU A 2 1.64 -19.12 9.15
CA GLU A 2 0.61 -20.17 9.11
C GLU A 2 -0.22 -20.04 7.82
N ASP A 3 -0.87 -21.12 7.38
CA ASP A 3 -1.69 -21.18 6.17
C ASP A 3 -2.79 -20.09 6.10
N ASN A 4 -3.27 -19.62 7.25
CA ASN A 4 -4.28 -18.55 7.32
C ASN A 4 -3.74 -17.17 6.93
N GLU A 5 -2.49 -16.85 7.26
CA GLU A 5 -1.87 -15.56 6.88
C GLU A 5 -1.59 -15.53 5.37
N LEU A 6 -1.31 -16.70 4.79
CA LEU A 6 -1.09 -16.85 3.37
C LEU A 6 -2.40 -16.75 2.58
N LYS A 7 -3.47 -17.39 3.05
CA LYS A 7 -4.82 -17.23 2.48
C LYS A 7 -5.29 -15.79 2.55
N LEU A 8 -4.99 -15.07 3.63
CA LEU A 8 -5.30 -13.65 3.74
C LEU A 8 -4.50 -12.85 2.69
N ALA A 9 -3.21 -13.08 2.56
CA ALA A 9 -2.37 -12.41 1.59
C ALA A 9 -2.79 -12.70 0.12
N GLU A 10 -3.21 -13.94 -0.19
CA GLU A 10 -3.75 -14.34 -1.49
C GLU A 10 -5.10 -13.66 -1.76
N SER A 11 -6.02 -13.69 -0.79
CA SER A 11 -7.32 -13.01 -0.90
C SER A 11 -7.19 -11.50 -1.12
N VAL A 12 -6.14 -10.90 -0.55
CA VAL A 12 -5.85 -9.47 -0.67
C VAL A 12 -5.30 -9.12 -2.05
N LEU A 13 -4.47 -9.99 -2.65
CA LEU A 13 -4.03 -9.81 -4.03
C LEU A 13 -5.20 -9.95 -5.00
N ASP A 14 -6.08 -10.93 -4.78
CA ASP A 14 -7.27 -11.16 -5.60
C ASP A 14 -8.29 -10.00 -5.47
N ALA A 15 -8.44 -9.41 -4.29
CA ALA A 15 -9.30 -8.24 -4.08
C ALA A 15 -8.72 -6.96 -4.72
N GLY A 16 -7.41 -6.91 -4.96
CA GLY A 16 -6.73 -5.76 -5.56
C GLY A 16 -6.40 -4.61 -4.60
N HIS A 17 -6.81 -4.69 -3.33
CA HIS A 17 -6.57 -3.67 -2.31
C HIS A 17 -6.25 -4.30 -0.94
N PRO A 18 -5.09 -4.00 -0.32
CA PRO A 18 -4.74 -4.51 0.99
C PRO A 18 -5.57 -3.87 2.12
N PRO A 19 -5.80 -4.59 3.23
CA PRO A 19 -6.46 -4.01 4.40
C PRO A 19 -5.59 -2.89 4.99
N LEU A 20 -6.24 -1.88 5.57
CA LEU A 20 -5.58 -0.76 6.26
C LEU A 20 -4.66 -1.20 7.41
N ARG A 21 -4.86 -2.41 7.94
CA ARG A 21 -4.05 -3.00 9.00
C ARG A 21 -4.06 -4.51 8.84
N PHE A 22 -2.88 -5.10 8.84
CA PHE A 22 -2.74 -6.55 8.82
C PHE A 22 -3.00 -7.15 10.21
N PRO A 23 -3.20 -8.49 10.29
CA PRO A 23 -3.17 -9.21 11.56
C PRO A 23 -1.86 -8.95 12.33
N SER A 24 -1.91 -9.09 13.65
CA SER A 24 -0.88 -8.61 14.58
C SER A 24 0.57 -9.01 14.25
N ARG A 25 0.80 -10.22 13.74
CA ARG A 25 2.13 -10.71 13.34
C ARG A 25 2.57 -10.12 12.00
N LEU A 26 1.74 -10.24 10.98
CA LEU A 26 2.03 -9.70 9.64
C LEU A 26 2.18 -8.17 9.65
N GLU A 27 1.44 -7.47 10.52
CA GLU A 27 1.61 -6.02 10.73
C GLU A 27 2.98 -5.69 11.32
N LYS A 28 3.49 -6.49 12.27
CA LYS A 28 4.85 -6.31 12.81
C LYS A 28 5.91 -6.54 11.75
N GLU A 29 5.72 -7.52 10.87
CA GLU A 29 6.63 -7.77 9.75
C GLU A 29 6.55 -6.65 8.70
N TYR A 30 5.35 -6.16 8.39
CA TYR A 30 5.16 -5.00 7.52
C TYR A 30 5.85 -3.76 8.08
N ILE A 31 5.62 -3.42 9.35
CA ILE A 31 6.25 -2.28 10.01
C ILE A 31 7.77 -2.41 9.93
N ARG A 32 8.33 -3.60 10.17
CA ARG A 32 9.77 -3.86 10.04
C ARG A 32 10.27 -3.72 8.61
N TYR A 33 9.57 -4.29 7.64
CA TYR A 33 9.90 -4.17 6.22
C TYR A 33 9.88 -2.70 5.76
N HIS A 34 8.86 -1.97 6.19
CA HIS A 34 8.68 -0.56 5.89
C HIS A 34 9.78 0.27 6.57
N ALA A 35 10.18 -0.09 7.79
CA ALA A 35 11.35 0.45 8.46
C ALA A 35 12.60 0.36 7.59
N GLU A 36 12.90 -0.86 7.14
CA GLU A 36 14.18 -1.17 6.51
C GLU A 36 14.26 -0.65 5.08
N ASN A 37 13.13 -0.62 4.35
CA ASN A 37 13.09 -0.30 2.92
C ASN A 37 12.50 1.07 2.59
N ARG A 38 11.82 1.75 3.52
CA ARG A 38 11.23 3.08 3.29
C ARG A 38 11.78 4.17 4.21
N LEU A 39 12.50 3.87 5.30
CA LEU A 39 13.44 4.84 5.89
C LEU A 39 14.69 4.98 5.02
N ILE A 40 14.47 5.31 3.76
CA ILE A 40 15.51 5.72 2.86
C ILE A 40 15.71 7.21 3.14
N ILE A 41 16.71 7.53 3.95
CA ILE A 41 17.37 8.83 3.90
C ILE A 41 18.09 8.85 2.55
N SER A 42 17.36 9.12 1.48
CA SER A 42 17.97 9.31 0.16
C SER A 42 18.82 10.58 0.24
N PRO A 43 19.98 10.64 -0.42
CA PRO A 43 20.75 11.87 -0.51
C PRO A 43 19.89 13.06 -0.95
N LEU A 44 18.92 12.80 -1.84
CA LEU A 44 17.91 13.77 -2.31
C LEU A 44 17.11 14.40 -1.16
N LEU A 45 16.78 13.61 -0.13
CA LEU A 45 16.05 14.07 1.05
C LEU A 45 16.87 15.06 1.89
N LEU A 46 18.17 14.76 2.07
CA LEU A 46 19.12 15.65 2.75
C LEU A 46 19.28 16.97 1.99
N PHE A 47 19.43 16.92 0.66
CA PHE A 47 19.49 18.12 -0.17
C PHE A 47 18.19 18.93 -0.12
N SER A 48 17.03 18.27 -0.17
CA SER A 48 15.74 18.96 -0.03
C SER A 48 15.58 19.60 1.35
N GLY A 49 16.03 18.94 2.42
CA GLY A 49 16.01 19.49 3.77
C GLY A 49 16.92 20.71 3.93
N LEU A 50 18.11 20.67 3.32
CA LEU A 50 19.03 21.81 3.29
C LEU A 50 18.44 23.00 2.51
N ALA A 51 17.82 22.74 1.35
CA ALA A 51 17.17 23.79 0.56
C ALA A 51 16.02 24.45 1.32
N VAL A 52 15.18 23.64 1.98
CA VAL A 52 14.08 24.14 2.83
C VAL A 52 14.65 24.93 4.01
N PHE A 53 15.70 24.45 4.67
CA PHE A 53 16.35 25.18 5.77
C PHE A 53 16.83 26.57 5.31
N ILE A 54 17.56 26.64 4.19
CA ILE A 54 18.08 27.91 3.65
C ILE A 54 16.93 28.86 3.31
N LEU A 55 15.88 28.36 2.64
CA LEU A 55 14.69 29.14 2.32
C LEU A 55 14.07 29.75 3.57
N PHE A 56 13.94 28.97 4.65
CA PHE A 56 13.37 29.46 5.90
C PHE A 56 14.23 30.49 6.61
N VAL A 57 15.56 30.33 6.58
CA VAL A 57 16.44 31.37 7.11
C VAL A 57 16.24 32.67 6.35
N ILE A 58 16.14 32.63 5.02
CA ILE A 58 15.87 33.82 4.21
C ILE A 58 14.52 34.43 4.58
N LEU A 59 13.47 33.60 4.69
CA LEU A 59 12.14 34.06 5.09
C LEU A 59 12.16 34.71 6.47
N ASP A 60 12.80 34.09 7.47
CA ASP A 60 12.87 34.63 8.83
C ASP A 60 13.46 36.05 8.84
N PHE A 61 14.51 36.32 8.05
CA PHE A 61 15.11 37.67 7.94
C PHE A 61 14.31 38.67 7.09
N LEU A 62 13.42 38.19 6.22
CA LEU A 62 12.50 39.05 5.45
C LEU A 62 11.26 39.45 6.26
N VAL A 63 10.86 38.56 7.17
CA VAL A 63 9.57 38.55 7.83
C VAL A 63 9.72 39.10 9.25
N PHE A 64 10.70 38.60 10.02
CA PHE A 64 10.90 39.02 11.40
C PHE A 64 11.76 40.28 11.53
N PRO A 65 11.54 41.08 12.60
CA PRO A 65 12.52 42.05 13.06
C PRO A 65 13.88 41.40 13.31
N PHE A 66 14.98 42.12 13.07
CA PHE A 66 16.34 41.57 13.07
C PHE A 66 16.68 40.74 14.34
N SER A 67 16.33 41.22 15.54
CA SER A 67 16.59 40.50 16.79
C SER A 67 15.85 39.17 16.87
N SER A 68 14.59 39.14 16.42
CA SER A 68 13.76 37.92 16.40
C SER A 68 14.20 36.96 15.29
N ALA A 69 14.63 37.49 14.13
CA ALA A 69 15.19 36.70 13.04
C ALA A 69 16.45 35.96 13.50
N VAL A 70 17.35 36.64 14.22
CA VAL A 70 18.55 36.02 14.80
C VAL A 70 18.18 34.92 15.79
N LEU A 71 17.18 35.14 16.64
CA LEU A 71 16.74 34.12 17.61
C LEU A 71 16.12 32.90 16.91
N ALA A 72 15.27 33.11 15.90
CA ALA A 72 14.70 32.04 15.08
C ALA A 72 15.81 31.24 14.36
N TRP A 73 16.81 31.93 13.82
CA TRP A 73 17.97 31.32 13.19
C TRP A 73 18.78 30.44 14.16
N ILE A 74 19.02 30.92 15.38
CA ILE A 74 19.69 30.13 16.43
C ILE A 74 18.88 28.87 16.77
N ILE A 75 17.57 29.01 16.99
CA ILE A 75 16.68 27.88 17.29
C ILE A 75 16.74 26.84 16.18
N ARG A 76 16.64 27.26 14.91
CA ARG A 76 16.76 26.34 13.76
C ARG A 76 18.13 25.69 13.68
N GLY A 77 19.20 26.45 13.88
CA GLY A 77 20.58 25.94 13.84
C GLY A 77 20.83 24.84 14.87
N VAL A 78 20.47 25.10 16.13
CA VAL A 78 20.56 24.12 17.23
C VAL A 78 19.72 22.87 16.91
N THR A 79 18.51 23.07 16.41
CA THR A 79 17.61 21.96 16.07
C THR A 79 18.18 21.09 14.96
N SER A 80 18.70 21.70 13.89
CA SER A 80 19.32 20.98 12.78
C SER A 80 20.54 20.18 13.23
N VAL A 81 21.40 20.74 14.08
CA VAL A 81 22.57 20.02 14.63
C VAL A 81 22.11 18.79 15.40
N ILE A 82 21.13 18.93 16.31
CA ILE A 82 20.62 17.81 17.11
C ILE A 82 20.01 16.74 16.21
N VAL A 83 19.19 17.10 15.22
CA VAL A 83 18.57 16.15 14.29
C VAL A 83 19.63 15.41 13.47
N ILE A 84 20.62 16.12 12.95
CA ILE A 84 21.73 15.52 12.19
C ILE A 84 22.53 14.57 13.08
N SER A 85 22.84 14.95 14.33
CA SER A 85 23.54 14.09 15.29
C SER A 85 22.73 12.83 15.59
N VAL A 86 21.42 12.94 15.78
CA VAL A 86 20.52 11.80 16.00
C VAL A 86 20.49 10.88 14.78
N ILE A 87 20.40 11.43 13.57
CA ILE A 87 20.43 10.67 12.32
C ILE A 87 21.76 9.95 12.13
N PHE A 88 22.88 10.63 12.42
CA PHE A 88 24.22 10.06 12.30
C PHE A 88 24.44 8.93 13.32
N LEU A 89 24.04 9.16 14.57
CA LEU A 89 24.08 8.16 15.64
C LEU A 89 23.20 6.94 15.30
N TYR A 90 22.03 7.17 14.72
CA TYR A 90 21.18 6.09 14.21
C TYR A 90 21.86 5.28 13.11
N ARG A 91 22.51 5.94 12.14
CA ARG A 91 23.19 5.26 11.03
C ARG A 91 24.36 4.39 11.47
N PHE A 92 25.08 4.79 12.52
CA PHE A 92 26.38 4.19 12.85
C PHE A 92 26.39 3.35 14.14
N VAL A 93 25.51 3.63 15.10
CA VAL A 93 25.61 3.07 16.47
C VAL A 93 24.41 2.21 16.86
N LEU A 94 23.18 2.60 16.51
CA LEU A 94 21.98 1.91 16.98
C LEU A 94 21.56 0.77 16.05
N LYS A 95 21.50 -0.46 16.61
CA LYS A 95 20.91 -1.63 15.94
C LYS A 95 19.51 -1.28 15.40
N ARG A 96 19.23 -1.70 14.16
CA ARG A 96 18.04 -1.44 13.32
C ARG A 96 16.66 -1.41 14.01
N HIS A 97 16.48 -2.03 15.18
CA HIS A 97 15.17 -2.22 15.81
C HIS A 97 14.56 -0.99 16.49
N MET A 98 15.33 0.06 16.83
CA MET A 98 14.79 1.26 17.53
C MET A 98 14.66 2.53 16.67
N GLY A 99 14.91 2.45 15.36
CA GLY A 99 14.98 3.63 14.49
C GLY A 99 13.73 4.50 14.50
N HIS A 100 12.54 3.88 14.47
CA HIS A 100 11.27 4.62 14.46
C HIS A 100 11.05 5.47 15.73
N VAL A 101 11.43 4.94 16.89
CA VAL A 101 11.23 5.63 18.18
C VAL A 101 12.12 6.85 18.25
N ILE A 102 13.38 6.70 17.84
CA ILE A 102 14.36 7.79 17.80
C ILE A 102 13.91 8.89 16.83
N ILE A 103 13.42 8.50 15.66
CA ILE A 103 12.98 9.45 14.63
C ILE A 103 11.69 10.15 15.06
N ALA A 104 10.74 9.43 15.63
CA ALA A 104 9.55 10.03 16.25
C ALA A 104 9.94 11.00 17.38
N GLY A 105 10.92 10.65 18.21
CA GLY A 105 11.47 11.53 19.24
C GLY A 105 12.10 12.79 18.66
N SER A 106 12.92 12.67 17.60
CA SER A 106 13.49 13.85 16.92
C SER A 106 12.43 14.75 16.31
N MET A 107 11.31 14.19 15.82
CA MET A 107 10.21 14.99 15.29
C MET A 107 9.49 15.79 16.35
N ILE A 108 9.29 15.22 17.54
CA ILE A 108 8.69 15.94 18.67
C ILE A 108 9.58 17.14 19.02
N PHE A 109 10.90 16.95 19.03
CA PHE A 109 11.86 18.02 19.28
C PHE A 109 11.84 19.10 18.19
N VAL A 110 11.85 18.71 16.91
CA VAL A 110 11.71 19.65 15.78
C VAL A 110 10.41 20.44 15.89
N ASN A 111 9.31 19.76 16.25
CA ASN A 111 8.02 20.39 16.42
C ASN A 111 8.05 21.43 17.55
N ALA A 112 8.66 21.12 18.70
CA ALA A 112 8.82 22.09 19.79
C ALA A 112 9.60 23.34 19.35
N ALA A 113 10.68 23.16 18.57
CA ALA A 113 11.46 24.29 18.04
C ALA A 113 10.62 25.17 17.10
N VAL A 114 9.75 24.56 16.29
CA VAL A 114 8.86 25.28 15.37
C VAL A 114 7.77 26.03 16.11
N VAL A 115 7.18 25.42 17.15
CA VAL A 115 6.24 26.10 18.05
C VAL A 115 6.88 27.38 18.60
N CYS A 116 8.14 27.31 19.06
CA CYS A 116 8.85 28.49 19.56
C CYS A 116 9.01 29.58 18.49
N ILE A 117 9.32 29.21 17.25
CA ILE A 117 9.47 30.17 16.14
C ILE A 117 8.12 30.79 15.76
N ASP A 118 7.04 29.99 15.74
CA ASP A 118 5.70 30.48 15.46
C ASP A 118 5.24 31.46 16.57
N VAL A 119 5.48 31.14 17.85
CA VAL A 119 5.22 32.05 18.99
C VAL A 119 6.01 33.35 18.87
N LEU A 120 7.30 33.27 18.50
CA LEU A 120 8.13 34.45 18.23
C LEU A 120 7.56 35.29 17.10
N GLY A 121 7.07 34.65 16.04
CA GLY A 121 6.47 35.33 14.90
C GLY A 121 5.20 36.08 15.27
N VAL A 122 4.30 35.47 16.04
CA VAL A 122 3.09 36.14 16.52
C VAL A 122 3.45 37.33 17.41
N ASN A 123 4.34 37.13 18.39
CA ASN A 123 4.65 38.15 19.39
C ASN A 123 5.50 39.32 18.84
N SER A 124 6.37 39.08 17.87
CA SER A 124 7.33 40.12 17.40
C SER A 124 7.00 40.70 16.04
N ALA A 125 6.37 39.94 15.15
CA ALA A 125 6.04 40.36 13.80
C ALA A 125 4.52 40.48 13.55
N GLY A 126 3.70 40.08 14.53
CA GLY A 126 2.25 40.29 14.51
C GLY A 126 1.50 39.38 13.54
N TYR A 127 2.05 38.21 13.18
CA TYR A 127 1.32 37.28 12.32
C TYR A 127 0.16 36.63 13.03
N VAL A 128 -0.97 36.57 12.33
CA VAL A 128 -2.18 35.90 12.80
C VAL A 128 -2.13 34.39 12.51
N LEU A 129 -1.55 34.00 11.38
CA LEU A 129 -1.33 32.59 11.03
C LEU A 129 0.10 32.15 11.40
N ALA A 130 0.22 30.92 11.88
CA ALA A 130 1.48 30.25 12.20
C ALA A 130 1.83 29.19 11.11
N PRO A 131 2.39 29.59 9.96
CA PRO A 131 2.66 28.66 8.86
C PRO A 131 3.86 27.73 9.09
N GLY A 132 4.73 27.99 10.07
CA GLY A 132 5.96 27.22 10.28
C GLY A 132 5.71 25.74 10.54
N SER A 133 4.69 25.44 11.35
CA SER A 133 4.28 24.08 11.70
C SER A 133 3.74 23.27 10.51
N LEU A 134 3.17 23.91 9.48
CA LEU A 134 2.72 23.18 8.28
C LEU A 134 3.86 22.48 7.55
N PHE A 135 4.99 23.14 7.37
CA PHE A 135 6.10 22.57 6.61
C PHE A 135 6.77 21.42 7.34
N VAL A 136 6.73 21.44 8.67
CA VAL A 136 7.17 20.31 9.50
C VAL A 136 6.19 19.16 9.38
N ILE A 137 4.88 19.41 9.43
CA ILE A 137 3.85 18.38 9.23
C ILE A 137 3.95 17.79 7.80
N ILE A 138 4.14 18.62 6.78
CA ILE A 138 4.37 18.20 5.38
C ILE A 138 5.64 17.33 5.31
N GLY A 139 6.74 17.76 5.92
CA GLY A 139 7.99 17.01 5.99
C GLY A 139 7.80 15.65 6.66
N VAL A 140 7.09 15.59 7.78
CA VAL A 140 6.77 14.33 8.50
C VAL A 140 5.94 13.39 7.63
N CYS A 141 4.89 13.91 6.97
CA CYS A 141 3.97 13.10 6.17
C CYS A 141 4.58 12.61 4.85
N THR A 142 5.50 13.37 4.26
CA THR A 142 6.05 13.08 2.93
C THR A 142 7.43 12.43 2.97
N LEU A 143 8.30 12.84 3.89
CA LEU A 143 9.72 12.44 3.91
C LEU A 143 9.99 11.18 4.74
N ILE A 144 9.29 11.01 5.87
CA ILE A 144 9.58 9.92 6.82
C ILE A 144 8.56 8.76 6.72
N ARG A 145 7.49 8.95 5.92
CA ARG A 145 6.53 7.91 5.48
C ARG A 145 6.24 6.87 6.56
N PHE A 146 5.78 7.29 7.74
CA PHE A 146 5.34 6.33 8.75
C PHE A 146 4.11 5.55 8.30
N PRO A 147 3.88 4.34 8.85
CA PRO A 147 2.60 3.66 8.69
C PRO A 147 1.45 4.58 9.13
N PHE A 148 0.32 4.49 8.43
CA PHE A 148 -0.82 5.41 8.57
C PHE A 148 -1.18 5.73 10.03
N TRP A 149 -1.34 4.71 10.87
CA TRP A 149 -1.73 4.86 12.28
C TRP A 149 -0.67 5.53 13.16
N VAL A 150 0.61 5.36 12.84
CA VAL A 150 1.71 6.04 13.56
C VAL A 150 1.74 7.50 13.13
N SER A 151 1.61 7.76 11.83
CA SER A 151 1.52 9.12 11.28
C SER A 151 0.37 9.90 11.92
N LEU A 152 -0.83 9.31 12.02
CA LEU A 152 -1.99 9.94 12.62
C LEU A 152 -1.75 10.39 14.06
N ARG A 153 -1.08 9.56 14.88
CA ARG A 153 -0.76 9.91 16.28
C ARG A 153 0.26 11.03 16.36
N VAL A 154 1.31 10.98 15.54
CA VAL A 154 2.36 12.01 15.52
C VAL A 154 1.76 13.35 15.11
N ILE A 155 0.96 13.38 14.04
CA ILE A 155 0.26 14.60 13.58
C ILE A 155 -0.65 15.15 14.68
N GLY A 156 -1.43 14.28 15.35
CA GLY A 156 -2.29 14.70 16.44
C GLY A 156 -1.51 15.38 17.59
N ILE A 157 -0.38 14.79 17.99
CA ILE A 157 0.49 15.38 19.02
C ILE A 157 1.05 16.74 18.55
N MET A 158 1.53 16.83 17.31
CA MET A 158 2.09 18.07 16.75
C MET A 158 1.06 19.21 16.79
N VAL A 159 -0.16 18.95 16.32
CA VAL A 159 -1.24 19.94 16.30
C VAL A 159 -1.64 20.36 17.71
N LEU A 160 -1.75 19.41 18.63
CA LEU A 160 -2.07 19.71 20.03
C LEU A 160 -1.01 20.61 20.67
N THR A 161 0.26 20.27 20.49
CA THR A 161 1.37 21.08 21.02
C THR A 161 1.47 22.46 20.36
N GLN A 162 1.11 22.57 19.07
CA GLN A 162 1.04 23.84 18.35
C GLN A 162 -0.06 24.74 18.90
N MET A 163 -1.28 24.21 19.03
CA MET A 163 -2.40 24.95 19.58
C MET A 163 -2.14 25.37 21.03
N ALA A 164 -1.54 24.48 21.84
CA ALA A 164 -1.13 24.81 23.19
C ALA A 164 -0.11 25.96 23.20
N GLY A 165 0.91 25.92 22.34
CA GLY A 165 1.91 26.99 22.22
C GLY A 165 1.28 28.34 21.90
N LEU A 166 0.35 28.38 20.93
CA LEU A 166 -0.36 29.61 20.59
C LEU A 166 -1.21 30.11 21.77
N ILE A 167 -2.02 29.25 22.40
CA ILE A 167 -2.90 29.62 23.51
C ILE A 167 -2.12 30.18 24.70
N PHE A 168 -1.02 29.53 25.11
CA PHE A 168 -0.32 29.88 26.33
C PHE A 168 0.67 31.05 26.16
N PHE A 169 1.22 31.27 24.96
CA PHE A 169 2.35 32.19 24.79
C PHE A 169 2.11 33.39 23.88
N THR A 170 0.99 33.46 23.16
CA THR A 170 0.77 34.51 22.13
C THR A 170 -0.39 35.47 22.41
N GLY A 171 -1.23 35.19 23.42
CA GLY A 171 -2.37 36.05 23.77
C GLY A 171 -3.41 36.24 22.64
N LEU A 172 -3.37 35.39 21.60
CA LEU A 172 -4.26 35.47 20.44
C LEU A 172 -5.74 35.38 20.83
N GLY A 173 -6.58 36.10 20.07
CA GLY A 173 -8.03 36.03 20.22
C GLY A 173 -8.61 34.69 19.77
N VAL A 174 -9.84 34.39 20.20
CA VAL A 174 -10.54 33.14 19.85
C VAL A 174 -10.71 32.99 18.33
N ILE A 175 -10.93 34.09 17.61
CA ILE A 175 -11.08 34.09 16.15
C ILE A 175 -9.77 33.69 15.46
N ASP A 176 -8.64 34.21 15.93
CA ASP A 176 -7.31 33.90 15.37
C ASP A 176 -6.92 32.45 15.65
N LEU A 177 -7.25 31.94 16.84
CA LEU A 177 -7.08 30.52 17.18
C LEU A 177 -7.94 29.62 16.29
N LEU A 178 -9.16 30.02 15.95
CA LEU A 178 -10.01 29.30 15.00
C LEU A 178 -9.41 29.29 13.59
N TYR A 179 -8.89 30.42 13.10
CA TYR A 179 -8.21 30.45 11.80
C TYR A 179 -7.02 29.49 11.74
N ASN A 180 -6.19 29.45 12.79
CA ASN A 180 -5.09 28.49 12.88
C ASN A 180 -5.60 27.05 12.91
N LEU A 181 -6.67 26.76 13.67
CA LEU A 181 -7.27 25.42 13.73
C LEU A 181 -7.76 24.94 12.35
N PHE A 182 -8.49 25.78 11.61
CA PHE A 182 -8.97 25.44 10.27
C PHE A 182 -7.83 25.28 9.27
N PHE A 183 -6.84 26.16 9.35
CA PHE A 183 -5.65 26.11 8.51
C PHE A 183 -4.87 24.79 8.70
N PHE A 184 -4.65 24.37 9.95
CA PHE A 184 -4.05 23.06 10.24
C PHE A 184 -4.95 21.92 9.79
N GLY A 185 -6.26 21.99 10.07
CA GLY A 185 -7.23 20.96 9.69
C GLY A 185 -7.23 20.64 8.19
N PHE A 186 -7.24 21.67 7.34
CA PHE A 186 -7.22 21.49 5.88
C PHE A 186 -5.96 20.75 5.41
N ILE A 187 -4.78 21.14 5.90
CA ILE A 187 -3.52 20.53 5.49
C ILE A 187 -3.38 19.11 6.03
N ILE A 188 -3.84 18.84 7.25
CA ILE A 188 -3.86 17.49 7.81
C ILE A 188 -4.70 16.57 6.95
N ILE A 189 -5.89 16.99 6.53
CA ILE A 189 -6.77 16.18 5.66
C ILE A 189 -6.07 15.87 4.34
N MET A 190 -5.48 16.88 3.69
CA MET A 190 -4.73 16.70 2.45
C MET A 190 -3.57 15.70 2.61
N LEU A 191 -2.80 15.82 3.69
CA LEU A 191 -1.65 14.97 3.95
C LEU A 191 -2.04 13.55 4.38
N LEU A 192 -3.15 13.38 5.10
CA LEU A 192 -3.68 12.06 5.44
C LEU A 192 -4.10 11.29 4.20
N PHE A 193 -4.73 11.97 3.23
CA PHE A 193 -5.09 11.35 1.96
C PHE A 193 -3.85 10.90 1.16
N LEU A 194 -2.83 11.76 1.09
CA LEU A 194 -1.57 11.43 0.43
C LEU A 194 -0.85 10.27 1.13
N ASN A 195 -0.76 10.30 2.46
CA ASN A 195 -0.13 9.25 3.26
C ASN A 195 -0.88 7.91 3.11
N TYR A 196 -2.21 7.95 3.12
CA TYR A 196 -3.06 6.78 2.90
C TYR A 196 -2.76 6.09 1.57
N SER A 197 -2.73 6.84 0.46
CA SER A 197 -2.42 6.28 -0.86
C SER A 197 -1.05 5.60 -0.87
N VAL A 198 -0.04 6.24 -0.29
CA VAL A 198 1.34 5.74 -0.26
C VAL A 198 1.49 4.51 0.65
N ASP A 199 0.80 4.46 1.79
CA ASP A 199 0.81 3.30 2.71
C ASP A 199 0.16 2.09 2.04
N MET A 200 -0.97 2.29 1.33
CA MET A 200 -1.65 1.22 0.58
C MET A 200 -0.75 0.60 -0.50
N ASP A 201 -0.06 1.42 -1.28
CA ASP A 201 0.92 0.93 -2.27
C ASP A 201 2.06 0.17 -1.59
N SER A 202 2.54 0.66 -0.45
CA SER A 202 3.63 0.02 0.31
C SER A 202 3.22 -1.35 0.84
N ARG A 203 2.00 -1.48 1.36
CA ARG A 203 1.41 -2.75 1.81
C ARG A 203 1.29 -3.74 0.66
N LYS A 204 0.86 -3.28 -0.52
CA LYS A 204 0.79 -4.12 -1.72
C LYS A 204 2.17 -4.64 -2.14
N ILE A 205 3.17 -3.76 -2.22
CA ILE A 205 4.55 -4.12 -2.57
C ILE A 205 5.13 -5.11 -1.54
N PHE A 206 4.86 -4.90 -0.25
CA PHE A 206 5.30 -5.82 0.81
C PHE A 206 4.76 -7.24 0.60
N LEU A 207 3.45 -7.38 0.36
CA LEU A 207 2.84 -8.68 0.09
C LEU A 207 3.46 -9.33 -1.16
N LEU A 208 3.57 -8.58 -2.27
CA LEU A 208 4.21 -9.08 -3.49
C LEU A 208 5.65 -9.58 -3.25
N ASN A 209 6.42 -8.89 -2.41
CA ASN A 209 7.77 -9.30 -2.06
C ASN A 209 7.81 -10.57 -1.20
N ILE A 210 6.85 -10.75 -0.28
CA ILE A 210 6.69 -12.01 0.47
C ILE A 210 6.44 -13.16 -0.51
N PHE A 211 5.50 -12.97 -1.44
CA PHE A 211 5.18 -13.97 -2.46
C PHE A 211 6.39 -14.28 -3.33
N ARG A 212 7.04 -13.27 -3.91
CA ARG A 212 8.24 -13.45 -4.74
C ARG A 212 9.33 -14.23 -4.02
N LYS A 213 9.67 -13.88 -2.76
CA LYS A 213 10.67 -14.63 -1.98
C LYS A 213 10.29 -16.08 -1.72
N LYS A 214 8.99 -16.36 -1.53
CA LYS A 214 8.48 -17.73 -1.39
C LYS A 214 8.66 -18.49 -2.71
N TYR A 215 8.36 -17.86 -3.85
CA TYR A 215 8.51 -18.44 -5.18
C TYR A 215 9.98 -18.60 -5.60
N GLU A 216 10.89 -17.69 -5.24
CA GLU A 216 12.34 -17.86 -5.47
C GLU A 216 12.90 -19.06 -4.69
N LYS A 217 12.45 -19.27 -3.45
CA LYS A 217 12.83 -20.44 -2.64
C LYS A 217 12.20 -21.74 -3.10
N SER A 218 11.23 -21.67 -4.01
CA SER A 218 10.55 -22.84 -4.52
C SER A 218 11.45 -23.65 -5.47
N GLY A 219 12.58 -23.11 -5.94
CA GLY A 219 13.59 -23.88 -6.68
C GLY A 219 13.19 -24.30 -8.10
N LEU A 220 12.07 -23.78 -8.63
CA LEU A 220 11.65 -24.05 -10.01
C LEU A 220 12.55 -23.27 -10.98
N LYS A 221 13.39 -23.98 -11.74
CA LYS A 221 14.17 -23.36 -12.83
C LYS A 221 13.21 -22.90 -13.93
N ASN A 222 13.61 -21.89 -14.70
CA ASN A 222 12.79 -21.36 -15.79
C ASN A 222 12.41 -22.43 -16.82
N ASP A 223 13.31 -23.39 -17.10
CA ASP A 223 13.05 -24.50 -18.03
C ASP A 223 11.94 -25.44 -17.52
N ASP A 224 11.88 -25.66 -16.20
CA ASP A 224 10.84 -26.50 -15.59
C ASP A 224 9.46 -25.83 -15.64
N ARG A 225 9.39 -24.50 -15.56
CA ARG A 225 8.11 -23.76 -15.62
C ARG A 225 7.40 -23.95 -16.95
N GLU A 226 8.13 -23.84 -18.05
CA GLU A 226 7.54 -23.97 -19.37
C GLU A 226 7.07 -25.41 -19.62
N ASN A 227 7.82 -26.39 -19.09
CA ASN A 227 7.43 -27.79 -19.15
C ASN A 227 6.16 -28.05 -18.34
N TYR A 228 6.09 -27.61 -17.07
CA TYR A 228 4.88 -27.79 -16.25
C TYR A 228 3.67 -27.06 -16.80
N ALA A 229 3.84 -25.87 -17.38
CA ALA A 229 2.76 -25.15 -18.03
C ALA A 229 2.21 -25.92 -19.24
N ARG A 230 3.09 -26.56 -20.01
CA ARG A 230 2.71 -27.41 -21.13
C ARG A 230 1.95 -28.64 -20.65
N THR A 231 2.50 -29.37 -19.66
CA THR A 231 1.84 -30.56 -19.09
C THR A 231 0.49 -30.21 -18.47
N LEU A 232 0.36 -29.05 -17.82
CA LEU A 232 -0.93 -28.57 -17.30
C LEU A 232 -1.94 -28.35 -18.44
N TYR A 233 -1.53 -27.71 -19.53
CA TYR A 233 -2.41 -27.47 -20.67
C TYR A 233 -2.81 -28.77 -21.37
N GLU A 234 -1.87 -29.69 -21.57
CA GLU A 234 -2.11 -31.03 -22.12
C GLU A 234 -3.11 -31.81 -21.25
N TYR A 235 -2.89 -31.86 -19.94
CA TYR A 235 -3.81 -32.50 -19.00
C TYR A 235 -5.21 -31.90 -19.03
N MET A 236 -5.33 -30.57 -19.17
CA MET A 236 -6.64 -29.93 -19.34
C MET A 236 -7.31 -30.36 -20.66
N CYS A 237 -6.55 -30.51 -21.74
CA CYS A 237 -7.10 -30.86 -23.05
C CYS A 237 -7.48 -32.35 -23.18
N GLU A 238 -6.66 -33.24 -22.64
CA GLU A 238 -6.79 -34.69 -22.79
C GLU A 238 -7.77 -35.28 -21.77
N GLU A 239 -7.53 -35.03 -20.48
CA GLU A 239 -8.31 -35.63 -19.39
C GLU A 239 -9.57 -34.83 -19.02
N LYS A 240 -9.64 -33.57 -19.48
CA LYS A 240 -10.76 -32.64 -19.22
C LYS A 240 -11.24 -32.63 -17.76
N PRO A 241 -10.34 -32.51 -16.77
CA PRO A 241 -10.72 -32.50 -15.35
C PRO A 241 -11.64 -31.33 -15.00
N PHE A 242 -11.64 -30.27 -15.81
CA PHE A 242 -12.50 -29.10 -15.64
C PHE A 242 -14.00 -29.42 -15.72
N LEU A 243 -14.40 -30.58 -16.23
CA LEU A 243 -15.80 -31.04 -16.23
C LEU A 243 -16.28 -31.41 -14.83
N ASP A 244 -15.38 -31.71 -13.90
CA ASP A 244 -15.73 -31.93 -12.50
C ASP A 244 -16.05 -30.58 -11.83
N PRO A 245 -17.29 -30.38 -11.33
CA PRO A 245 -17.67 -29.16 -10.64
C PRO A 245 -16.95 -28.93 -9.31
N GLU A 246 -16.42 -29.97 -8.68
CA GLU A 246 -15.71 -29.91 -7.40
C GLU A 246 -14.19 -29.78 -7.57
N LEU A 247 -13.67 -29.76 -8.80
CA LEU A 247 -12.23 -29.70 -9.09
C LEU A 247 -11.52 -28.58 -8.33
N ARG A 248 -10.51 -28.96 -7.55
CA ARG A 248 -9.64 -28.07 -6.79
C ARG A 248 -8.23 -28.11 -7.38
N ILE A 249 -7.47 -27.07 -7.09
CA ILE A 249 -6.06 -27.00 -7.50
C ILE A 249 -5.21 -28.13 -6.88
N ASP A 250 -5.62 -28.65 -5.72
CA ASP A 250 -4.95 -29.76 -5.05
C ASP A 250 -5.11 -31.08 -5.83
N ASP A 251 -6.25 -31.27 -6.50
CA ASP A 251 -6.51 -32.46 -7.32
C ASP A 251 -5.62 -32.45 -8.57
N VAL A 252 -5.51 -31.29 -9.23
CA VAL A 252 -4.62 -31.10 -10.38
C VAL A 252 -3.15 -31.23 -9.97
N ALA A 253 -2.79 -30.71 -8.79
CA ALA A 253 -1.44 -30.85 -8.23
C ALA A 253 -1.08 -32.32 -8.01
N ALA A 254 -1.99 -33.10 -7.43
CA ALA A 254 -1.81 -34.52 -7.21
C ALA A 254 -1.70 -35.29 -8.53
N ALA A 255 -2.60 -35.04 -9.49
CA ALA A 255 -2.62 -35.70 -10.79
C ALA A 255 -1.32 -35.48 -11.58
N LEU A 256 -0.78 -34.27 -11.54
CA LEU A 256 0.45 -33.90 -12.25
C LEU A 256 1.74 -34.19 -11.45
N GLN A 257 1.61 -34.66 -10.20
CA GLN A 257 2.73 -34.79 -9.26
C GLN A 257 3.52 -33.49 -9.07
N VAL A 258 2.84 -32.35 -9.17
CA VAL A 258 3.41 -31.00 -9.02
C VAL A 258 2.94 -30.41 -7.69
N LYS A 259 3.81 -29.69 -6.98
CA LYS A 259 3.37 -29.00 -5.76
C LYS A 259 2.35 -27.91 -6.10
N ARG A 260 1.23 -27.86 -5.38
CA ARG A 260 0.13 -26.88 -5.51
C ARG A 260 0.58 -25.43 -5.76
N HIS A 261 1.60 -24.98 -5.04
CA HIS A 261 2.11 -23.61 -5.15
C HIS A 261 2.80 -23.33 -6.49
N TYR A 262 3.41 -24.32 -7.13
CA TYR A 262 3.96 -24.16 -8.47
C TYR A 262 2.85 -24.00 -9.50
N LEU A 263 1.77 -24.80 -9.43
CA LEU A 263 0.63 -24.63 -10.33
C LEU A 263 -0.01 -23.26 -10.17
N SER A 264 -0.20 -22.81 -8.92
CA SER A 264 -0.73 -21.47 -8.65
C SER A 264 0.15 -20.38 -9.27
N GLN A 265 1.47 -20.52 -9.12
CA GLN A 265 2.45 -19.59 -9.68
C GLN A 265 2.42 -19.60 -11.21
N ILE A 266 2.46 -20.77 -11.84
CA ILE A 266 2.44 -20.92 -13.30
C ILE A 266 1.17 -20.31 -13.88
N ILE A 267 0.01 -20.57 -13.27
CA ILE A 267 -1.26 -20.04 -13.75
C ILE A 267 -1.27 -18.50 -13.67
N SER A 268 -0.84 -17.95 -12.54
CA SER A 268 -0.78 -16.49 -12.35
C SER A 268 0.25 -15.81 -13.26
N GLU A 269 1.45 -16.37 -13.42
CA GLU A 269 2.53 -15.74 -14.18
C GLU A 269 2.34 -15.89 -15.69
N LYS A 270 1.94 -17.07 -16.16
CA LYS A 270 1.82 -17.35 -17.60
C LYS A 270 0.49 -16.92 -18.20
N TYR A 271 -0.60 -17.10 -17.46
CA TYR A 271 -1.95 -16.84 -17.96
C TYR A 271 -2.58 -15.57 -17.36
N GLY A 272 -1.92 -14.94 -16.38
CA GLY A 272 -2.39 -13.67 -15.82
C GLY A 272 -3.72 -13.77 -15.06
N MET A 273 -4.09 -14.96 -14.60
CA MET A 273 -5.39 -15.24 -13.99
C MET A 273 -5.26 -16.19 -12.80
N ASN A 274 -6.32 -16.31 -11.99
CA ASN A 274 -6.37 -17.30 -10.91
C ASN A 274 -6.85 -18.67 -11.43
N PHE A 275 -6.70 -19.72 -10.61
CA PHE A 275 -7.09 -21.10 -10.96
C PHE A 275 -8.54 -21.22 -11.43
N TYR A 276 -9.49 -20.58 -10.73
CA TYR A 276 -10.91 -20.68 -11.09
C TYR A 276 -11.20 -20.03 -12.44
N SER A 277 -10.61 -18.87 -12.73
CA SER A 277 -10.72 -18.21 -14.03
C SER A 277 -10.12 -19.05 -15.14
N TYR A 278 -8.98 -19.71 -14.88
CA TYR A 278 -8.32 -20.62 -15.82
C TYR A 278 -9.22 -21.80 -16.18
N ILE A 279 -9.75 -22.51 -15.18
CA ILE A 279 -10.67 -23.64 -15.38
C ILE A 279 -11.95 -23.19 -16.11
N ASN A 280 -12.53 -22.06 -15.69
CA ASN A 280 -13.74 -21.52 -16.31
C ASN A 280 -13.56 -21.18 -17.80
N GLY A 281 -12.34 -20.82 -18.22
CA GLY A 281 -12.00 -20.66 -19.63
C GLY A 281 -12.25 -21.95 -20.43
N PHE A 282 -11.69 -23.07 -19.97
CA PHE A 282 -11.90 -24.38 -20.59
C PHE A 282 -13.37 -24.80 -20.58
N ARG A 283 -14.07 -24.60 -19.46
CA ARG A 283 -15.51 -24.90 -19.36
C ARG A 283 -16.34 -24.14 -20.39
N VAL A 284 -16.05 -22.85 -20.60
CA VAL A 284 -16.74 -22.04 -21.61
C VAL A 284 -16.41 -22.50 -23.03
N GLU A 285 -15.16 -22.83 -23.32
CA GLU A 285 -14.77 -23.36 -24.64
C GLU A 285 -15.45 -24.71 -24.93
N GLU A 286 -15.59 -25.59 -23.94
CA GLU A 286 -16.34 -26.84 -24.12
C GLU A 286 -17.84 -26.58 -24.29
N ALA A 287 -18.41 -25.63 -23.56
CA ALA A 287 -19.81 -25.22 -23.72
C ALA A 287 -20.10 -24.68 -25.13
N LYS A 288 -19.18 -23.90 -25.71
CA LYS A 288 -19.29 -23.45 -27.11
C LYS A 288 -19.33 -24.63 -28.07
N LYS A 289 -18.44 -25.61 -27.91
CA LYS A 289 -18.42 -26.82 -28.76
C LYS A 289 -19.73 -27.59 -28.67
N LEU A 290 -20.28 -27.78 -27.47
CA LEU A 290 -21.57 -28.46 -27.28
C LEU A 290 -22.73 -27.68 -27.92
N MET A 291 -22.72 -26.34 -27.86
CA MET A 291 -23.76 -25.51 -28.50
C MET A 291 -23.69 -25.51 -30.04
N SER A 292 -22.51 -25.71 -30.62
CA SER A 292 -22.29 -25.76 -32.06
C SER A 292 -22.58 -27.14 -32.68
N ARG A 293 -22.86 -28.17 -31.87
CA ARG A 293 -23.29 -29.48 -32.40
C ARG A 293 -24.76 -29.38 -32.84
N SER A 294 -25.02 -29.66 -34.11
CA SER A 294 -26.31 -29.47 -34.78
C SER A 294 -27.41 -30.45 -34.37
N ASP A 295 -27.04 -31.59 -33.77
CA ASP A 295 -27.91 -32.77 -33.74
C ASP A 295 -28.65 -32.94 -32.39
N GLU A 296 -28.46 -32.01 -31.45
CA GLU A 296 -28.91 -32.16 -30.07
C GLU A 296 -29.67 -30.91 -29.56
N ASP A 297 -30.95 -31.10 -29.26
CA ASP A 297 -31.77 -30.15 -28.49
C ASP A 297 -31.42 -30.19 -26.99
N ILE A 298 -30.13 -30.21 -26.64
CA ILE A 298 -29.70 -30.19 -25.24
C ILE A 298 -30.10 -28.86 -24.61
N ASN A 299 -30.73 -28.87 -23.44
CA ASN A 299 -31.05 -27.65 -22.71
C ASN A 299 -29.77 -26.89 -22.32
N LEU A 300 -29.74 -25.55 -22.44
CA LEU A 300 -28.61 -24.71 -22.00
C LEU A 300 -28.23 -24.95 -20.52
N LEU A 301 -29.21 -25.29 -19.67
CA LEU A 301 -28.95 -25.67 -18.29
C LEU A 301 -28.20 -27.01 -18.18
N GLY A 302 -28.52 -27.97 -19.06
CA GLY A 302 -27.80 -29.24 -19.18
C GLY A 302 -26.35 -29.00 -19.60
N ILE A 303 -26.12 -28.19 -20.64
CA ILE A 303 -24.77 -27.80 -21.08
C ILE A 303 -23.97 -27.16 -19.94
N ALA A 304 -24.59 -26.31 -19.13
CA ALA A 304 -23.92 -25.70 -18.00
C ALA A 304 -23.41 -26.74 -16.99
N PHE A 305 -24.25 -27.72 -16.64
CA PHE A 305 -23.88 -28.78 -15.70
C PHE A 305 -22.88 -29.77 -16.29
N GLU A 306 -23.04 -30.17 -17.55
CA GLU A 306 -22.11 -31.06 -18.25
C GLU A 306 -20.72 -30.45 -18.40
N THR A 307 -20.62 -29.12 -18.46
CA THR A 307 -19.34 -28.40 -18.53
C THR A 307 -18.79 -28.03 -17.16
N GLY A 308 -19.30 -28.61 -16.08
CA GLY A 308 -18.75 -28.48 -14.73
C GLY A 308 -19.17 -27.21 -13.97
N PHE A 309 -20.20 -26.47 -14.40
CA PHE A 309 -20.72 -25.35 -13.62
C PHE A 309 -21.72 -25.81 -12.55
N ASN A 310 -21.49 -25.40 -11.30
CA ASN A 310 -22.42 -25.67 -10.18
C ASN A 310 -23.74 -24.88 -10.23
N SER A 311 -23.84 -23.84 -11.06
CA SER A 311 -25.08 -23.06 -11.15
C SER A 311 -25.24 -22.33 -12.48
N LYS A 312 -26.51 -22.13 -12.88
CA LYS A 312 -26.90 -21.32 -14.03
C LYS A 312 -26.40 -19.87 -13.95
N SER A 313 -26.41 -19.28 -12.75
CA SER A 313 -25.99 -17.89 -12.54
C SER A 313 -24.49 -17.73 -12.83
N THR A 314 -23.66 -18.62 -12.27
CA THR A 314 -22.22 -18.63 -12.52
C THR A 314 -21.91 -18.87 -14.00
N PHE A 315 -22.57 -19.85 -14.62
CA PHE A 315 -22.43 -20.13 -16.05
C PHE A 315 -22.71 -18.91 -16.92
N ASN A 316 -23.89 -18.31 -16.78
CA ASN A 316 -24.30 -17.15 -17.58
C ASN A 316 -23.34 -15.97 -17.43
N ARG A 317 -22.93 -15.68 -16.18
CA ARG A 317 -22.01 -14.56 -15.89
C ARG A 317 -20.63 -14.80 -16.51
N THR A 318 -20.06 -15.99 -16.28
CA THR A 318 -18.73 -16.34 -16.80
C THR A 318 -18.73 -16.39 -18.32
N PHE A 319 -19.74 -17.00 -18.94
CA PHE A 319 -19.85 -17.09 -20.40
C PHE A 319 -19.94 -15.68 -21.02
N LYS A 320 -20.81 -14.80 -20.49
CA LYS A 320 -20.90 -13.42 -20.97
C LYS A 320 -19.61 -12.63 -20.76
N SER A 321 -18.94 -12.83 -19.63
CA SER A 321 -17.67 -12.16 -19.35
C SER A 321 -16.56 -12.55 -20.32
N LEU A 322 -16.49 -13.82 -20.74
CA LEU A 322 -15.43 -14.33 -21.61
C LEU A 322 -15.73 -14.17 -23.10
N THR A 323 -17.01 -14.16 -23.48
CA THR A 323 -17.43 -14.15 -24.90
C THR A 323 -18.05 -12.83 -25.35
N GLY A 324 -18.44 -11.96 -24.41
CA GLY A 324 -19.22 -10.75 -24.68
C GLY A 324 -20.72 -10.99 -24.90
N MET A 325 -21.16 -12.25 -25.03
CA MET A 325 -22.53 -12.63 -25.35
C MET A 325 -23.11 -13.58 -24.30
N THR A 326 -24.42 -13.58 -24.10
CA THR A 326 -25.06 -14.60 -23.27
C THR A 326 -25.04 -15.97 -23.96
N PRO A 327 -25.09 -17.09 -23.23
CA PRO A 327 -25.19 -18.43 -23.82
C PRO A 327 -26.35 -18.57 -24.82
N SER A 328 -27.49 -17.94 -24.53
CA SER A 328 -28.67 -17.97 -25.41
C SER A 328 -28.48 -17.17 -26.69
N GLU A 329 -27.78 -16.04 -26.64
CA GLU A 329 -27.42 -15.27 -27.83
C GLU A 329 -26.40 -16.04 -28.68
N PHE A 330 -25.36 -16.59 -28.05
CA PHE A 330 -24.34 -17.38 -28.73
C PHE A 330 -24.97 -18.57 -29.48
N ARG A 331 -25.86 -19.31 -28.82
CA ARG A 331 -26.53 -20.47 -29.42
C ARG A 331 -27.36 -20.14 -30.66
N LYS A 332 -27.96 -18.95 -30.71
CA LYS A 332 -28.74 -18.51 -31.90
C LYS A 332 -27.85 -18.23 -33.10
N ILE A 333 -26.59 -17.88 -32.86
CA ILE A 333 -25.60 -17.57 -33.92
C ILE A 333 -24.86 -18.84 -34.34
N SER A 334 -24.69 -19.80 -33.43
CA SER A 334 -23.93 -21.04 -33.66
C SER A 334 -24.73 -22.20 -34.24
N ARG A 335 -26.06 -22.05 -34.42
CA ARG A 335 -26.96 -22.98 -35.11
C ARG A 335 -27.25 -22.48 -36.52
#